data_AF-A0A7W1TKS0-F1
#
_entry.id   AF-A0A7W1TKS0-F1
#
_cell.length_a   1.000
_cell.length_b   1.000
_cell.length_c   1.000
_cell.angle_alpha   90.00
_cell.angle_beta   90.00
_cell.angle_gamma   90.00
#
_symmetry.space_group_name_H-M   'P 1'
#
loop_
_entity.id
_entity.type
_entity.pdbx_description
1 polymer ?
#
loop_
_entity_poly.entity_id
_entity_poly.type
_entity_poly.pdbx_seq_one_letter_code
_entity_poly.pdbx_strand_id
1 'polypeptide(L)'
;MADTQLWWVREVHNFGGFFGGDTVTLTATPAPGGRCDAVKETTLVIDEKALSNVDDRHAIAPEILLGLQLVGERVEQAELVAAREWSVLHTALGDHPPAAPLAGPQIRAYHCSGCGLWVAGTPSAEACRVCGTALADLPLAVMQLDVG
;
A
#
# COMPACT_ATOMS: atom_id res chain seq x y z
N MET A 1 17.48 5.77 -9.31
CA MET A 1 16.08 5.53 -8.90
C MET A 1 16.09 4.21 -8.13
N ALA A 2 15.73 4.22 -6.85
CA ALA A 2 15.62 2.98 -6.09
C ALA A 2 14.51 2.11 -6.72
N ASP A 3 14.80 0.83 -6.90
CA ASP A 3 13.85 -0.11 -7.49
C ASP A 3 12.78 -0.44 -6.43
N THR A 4 11.52 -0.13 -6.74
CA THR A 4 10.41 -0.39 -5.82
C THR A 4 9.93 -1.82 -6.01
N GLN A 5 9.88 -2.59 -4.93
CA GLN A 5 9.46 -3.98 -4.94
C GLN A 5 8.10 -4.14 -4.26
N LEU A 6 7.24 -4.99 -4.79
CA LEU A 6 5.91 -5.25 -4.22
C LEU A 6 5.95 -6.45 -3.27
N TRP A 7 5.42 -6.28 -2.06
CA TRP A 7 5.46 -7.27 -0.98
C TRP A 7 4.11 -7.42 -0.30
N TRP A 8 3.60 -8.65 -0.23
CA TRP A 8 2.40 -9.00 0.53
C TRP A 8 2.74 -9.20 2.00
N VAL A 9 2.08 -8.45 2.88
CA VAL A 9 2.10 -8.68 4.32
C VAL A 9 1.35 -9.99 4.62
N ARG A 10 2.01 -10.89 5.34
CA ARG A 10 1.46 -12.19 5.76
C ARG A 10 1.03 -12.17 7.21
N GLU A 11 1.88 -11.63 8.06
CA GLU A 11 1.66 -11.60 9.50
C GLU A 11 2.36 -10.38 10.07
N VAL A 12 1.73 -9.74 11.05
CA VAL A 12 2.33 -8.66 11.82
C VAL A 12 2.67 -9.20 13.20
N HIS A 13 3.96 -9.17 13.55
CA HIS A 13 4.49 -9.77 14.78
C HIS A 13 4.43 -8.82 15.95
N ASN A 14 4.79 -7.55 15.72
CA ASN A 14 4.95 -6.58 16.78
C ASN A 14 4.89 -5.14 16.24
N PHE A 15 4.34 -4.25 17.07
CA PHE A 15 4.51 -2.80 16.96
C PHE A 15 5.49 -2.37 18.05
N GLY A 16 6.73 -2.10 17.65
CA GLY A 16 7.83 -1.80 18.55
C GLY A 16 8.15 -0.31 18.63
N GLY A 17 9.07 0.03 19.53
CA GLY A 17 9.71 1.34 19.61
C GLY A 17 10.91 1.31 20.54
N PHE A 18 12.11 1.65 20.05
CA PHE A 18 13.31 1.80 20.88
C PHE A 18 14.33 2.75 20.22
N PHE A 19 14.70 3.83 20.91
CA PHE A 19 15.74 4.86 20.65
C PHE A 19 15.93 5.42 19.21
N GLY A 20 15.36 4.84 18.16
CA GLY A 20 15.40 5.27 16.76
C GLY A 20 14.02 5.59 16.16
N GLY A 21 12.93 5.30 16.88
CA GLY A 21 11.56 5.59 16.47
C GLY A 21 10.62 4.41 16.67
N ASP A 22 9.38 4.63 16.28
CA ASP A 22 8.33 3.62 16.25
C ASP A 22 8.47 2.72 15.01
N THR A 23 8.20 1.43 15.16
CA THR A 23 8.43 0.42 14.11
C THR A 23 7.32 -0.61 14.06
N VAL A 24 7.15 -1.25 12.89
CA VAL A 24 6.35 -2.46 12.73
C VAL A 24 7.25 -3.60 12.24
N THR A 25 7.16 -4.75 12.90
CA THR A 25 7.84 -5.99 12.49
C THR A 25 6.81 -6.94 11.90
N LEU A 26 7.03 -7.41 10.68
CA LEU A 26 6.09 -8.25 9.94
C LEU A 26 6.80 -9.31 9.11
N THR A 27 6.09 -10.38 8.74
CA THR A 27 6.51 -11.28 7.67
C THR A 27 5.83 -10.87 6.38
N ALA A 28 6.58 -10.84 5.28
CA ALA A 28 6.07 -10.56 3.95
C ALA A 28 6.66 -11.49 2.89
N THR A 29 5.95 -11.61 1.77
CA THR A 29 6.41 -12.34 0.57
C THR A 29 6.39 -11.43 -0.64
N PRO A 30 7.34 -11.55 -1.58
CA PRO A 30 7.28 -10.78 -2.82
C PRO A 30 6.00 -11.11 -3.61
N ALA A 31 5.41 -10.10 -4.24
CA ALA A 31 4.28 -10.29 -5.13
C ALA A 31 4.74 -10.95 -6.46
N PRO A 32 3.93 -11.86 -7.03
CA PRO A 32 4.26 -12.50 -8.30
C PRO A 32 4.43 -11.45 -9.41
N GLY A 33 5.56 -11.51 -10.14
CA GLY A 33 5.98 -10.52 -11.13
C GLY A 33 7.03 -9.51 -10.62
N GLY A 34 7.37 -9.51 -9.33
CA GLY A 34 8.55 -8.84 -8.80
C GLY A 34 9.83 -9.65 -9.07
N ARG A 35 10.99 -8.97 -9.17
CA ARG A 35 12.32 -9.57 -9.45
C ARG A 35 12.82 -10.59 -8.41
N CYS A 36 12.09 -10.82 -7.32
CA CYS A 36 12.44 -11.79 -6.30
C CYS A 36 11.76 -13.12 -6.61
N ASP A 37 12.42 -13.95 -7.42
CA ASP A 37 12.01 -15.32 -7.80
C ASP A 37 12.05 -16.32 -6.63
N ALA A 38 12.35 -15.87 -5.42
CA ALA A 38 12.28 -16.68 -4.21
C ALA A 38 10.93 -16.42 -3.52
N VAL A 39 10.05 -17.43 -3.52
CA VAL A 39 8.86 -17.55 -2.65
C VAL A 39 9.31 -17.77 -1.21
N LYS A 40 10.17 -16.89 -0.70
CA LYS A 40 10.67 -16.95 0.67
C LYS A 40 10.01 -15.84 1.44
N GLU A 41 9.32 -16.24 2.49
CA GLU A 41 8.87 -15.34 3.54
C GLU A 41 10.08 -14.64 4.16
N THR A 42 9.99 -13.33 4.27
CA THR A 42 11.04 -12.47 4.84
C THR A 42 10.45 -11.68 5.98
N THR A 43 11.12 -11.69 7.12
CA THR A 43 10.81 -10.77 8.22
C THR A 43 11.37 -9.39 7.89
N LEU A 44 10.51 -8.38 7.91
CA LEU A 44 10.83 -6.99 7.67
C LEU A 44 10.57 -6.19 8.95
N VAL A 45 11.45 -5.22 9.21
CA VAL A 45 11.24 -4.18 10.22
C VAL A 45 11.13 -2.86 9.47
N ILE A 46 9.99 -2.20 9.61
CA ILE A 46 9.67 -0.94 8.92
C ILE A 46 9.58 0.15 9.98
N ASP A 47 10.41 1.17 9.84
CA ASP A 47 10.29 2.40 10.63
C ASP A 47 8.97 3.10 10.25
N GLU A 48 8.19 3.58 11.22
CA GLU A 48 6.93 4.28 10.94
C GLU A 48 7.13 5.47 10.01
N LYS A 49 8.25 6.19 10.17
CA LYS A 49 8.63 7.31 9.29
C LYS A 49 8.89 6.91 7.84
N ALA A 50 9.11 5.63 7.56
CA ALA A 50 9.24 5.12 6.21
C ALA A 50 7.87 4.89 5.55
N LEU A 51 6.78 4.83 6.32
CA LEU A 51 5.41 4.72 5.79
C LEU A 51 4.99 6.05 5.15
N SER A 52 4.65 6.03 3.86
CA SER A 52 4.42 7.26 3.09
C SER A 52 2.96 7.70 3.00
N ASN A 53 2.03 6.75 3.08
CA ASN A 53 0.59 6.98 2.89
C ASN A 53 -0.27 6.08 3.78
N VAL A 54 0.31 5.58 4.86
CA VAL A 54 -0.39 4.86 5.93
C VAL A 54 -0.50 5.80 7.12
N ASP A 55 -1.69 5.89 7.70
CA ASP A 55 -2.01 6.82 8.80
C ASP A 55 -1.31 6.47 10.09
N ASP A 56 -1.36 5.20 10.46
CA ASP A 56 -0.73 4.68 11.66
C ASP A 56 -0.13 3.30 11.35
N ARG A 57 1.07 3.02 11.89
CA ARG A 57 1.71 1.70 11.77
C ARG A 57 0.79 0.56 12.21
N HIS A 58 -0.08 0.78 13.20
CA HIS A 58 -1.05 -0.19 13.71
C HIS A 58 -2.15 -0.56 12.70
N ALA A 59 -2.30 0.24 11.64
CA ALA A 59 -3.21 -0.05 10.54
C ALA A 59 -2.60 -1.00 9.49
N ILE A 60 -1.32 -1.35 9.63
CA ILE A 60 -0.70 -2.42 8.83
C ILE A 60 -1.29 -3.76 9.28
N ALA A 61 -1.86 -4.49 8.33
CA ALA A 61 -2.52 -5.77 8.54
C ALA A 61 -2.10 -6.78 7.46
N PRO A 62 -2.35 -8.09 7.67
CA PRO A 62 -2.25 -9.09 6.62
C PRO A 62 -3.03 -8.70 5.36
N GLU A 63 -2.61 -9.23 4.22
CA GLU A 63 -3.24 -8.98 2.91
C GLU A 63 -3.15 -7.53 2.40
N ILE A 64 -2.28 -6.74 3.00
CA ILE A 64 -1.79 -5.48 2.44
C ILE A 64 -0.64 -5.77 1.47
N LEU A 65 -0.65 -5.07 0.34
CA LEU A 65 0.45 -4.98 -0.61
C LEU A 65 1.23 -3.70 -0.38
N LEU A 66 2.49 -3.82 0.02
CA LEU A 66 3.41 -2.70 0.20
C LEU A 66 4.35 -2.58 -1.01
N GLY A 67 4.57 -1.35 -1.46
CA GLY A 67 5.66 -0.98 -2.34
C GLY A 67 6.86 -0.55 -1.50
N LEU A 68 7.93 -1.34 -1.51
CA LEU A 68 9.11 -1.13 -0.68
C LEU A 68 10.30 -0.67 -1.51
N GLN A 69 10.98 0.38 -1.05
CA GLN A 69 12.32 0.74 -1.49
C GLN A 69 13.32 0.25 -0.44
N LEU A 70 14.24 -0.62 -0.87
CA LEU A 70 15.21 -1.26 0.00
C LEU A 70 16.62 -0.69 -0.24
N VAL A 71 17.35 -0.41 0.84
CA VAL A 71 18.78 -0.11 0.83
C VAL A 71 19.50 -1.20 1.62
N GLY A 72 20.06 -2.17 0.90
CA GLY A 72 20.52 -3.42 1.50
C GLY A 72 19.33 -4.21 2.04
N GLU A 73 19.31 -4.47 3.34
CA GLU A 73 18.21 -5.16 4.03
C GLU A 73 17.23 -4.20 4.72
N ARG A 74 17.50 -2.88 4.69
CA ARG A 74 16.69 -1.88 5.35
C ARG A 74 15.60 -1.33 4.42
N VAL A 75 14.40 -1.17 4.96
CA VAL A 75 13.31 -0.44 4.30
C VAL A 75 13.55 1.06 4.44
N GLU A 76 13.79 1.73 3.32
CA GLU A 76 13.94 3.19 3.26
C GLU A 76 12.58 3.86 3.10
N GLN A 77 11.69 3.26 2.28
CA GLN A 77 10.33 3.75 2.06
C GLN A 77 9.37 2.57 1.90
N ALA A 78 8.17 2.71 2.46
CA ALA A 78 7.07 1.76 2.36
C ALA A 78 5.77 2.51 2.01
N GLU A 79 5.19 2.17 0.87
CA GLU A 79 3.91 2.71 0.41
C GLU A 79 2.84 1.61 0.45
N LEU A 80 1.67 1.91 0.99
CA LEU A 80 0.47 1.10 0.78
C LEU A 80 0.03 1.21 -0.68
N VAL A 81 0.14 0.10 -1.42
CA VAL A 81 -0.19 0.05 -2.84
C VAL A 81 -1.58 -0.52 -3.07
N ALA A 82 -1.93 -1.60 -2.37
CA ALA A 82 -3.21 -2.27 -2.53
C ALA A 82 -3.56 -3.14 -1.31
N ALA A 83 -4.80 -3.62 -1.27
CA ALA A 83 -5.23 -4.70 -0.38
C ALA A 83 -6.25 -5.59 -1.09
N ARG A 84 -6.46 -6.80 -0.55
CA ARG A 84 -7.52 -7.70 -1.05
C ARG A 84 -8.91 -7.20 -0.68
N GLU A 85 -9.06 -6.63 0.51
CA GLU A 85 -10.32 -6.12 1.01
C GLU A 85 -10.33 -4.59 1.10
N TRP A 86 -11.49 -3.99 0.81
CA TRP A 86 -11.69 -2.55 0.90
C TRP A 86 -11.50 -2.03 2.33
N SER A 87 -12.09 -2.71 3.31
CA SER A 87 -12.01 -2.36 4.73
C SER A 87 -10.56 -2.21 5.18
N VAL A 88 -9.72 -3.19 4.83
CA VAL A 88 -8.29 -3.20 5.14
C VAL A 88 -7.58 -2.02 4.49
N LEU A 89 -7.82 -1.76 3.20
CA LEU A 89 -7.22 -0.62 2.51
C LEU A 89 -7.64 0.71 3.14
N HIS A 90 -8.93 0.87 3.39
CA HIS A 90 -9.51 2.10 3.91
C HIS A 90 -8.99 2.42 5.32
N THR A 91 -8.97 1.43 6.21
CA THR A 91 -8.39 1.58 7.55
C THR A 91 -6.92 1.96 7.48
N ALA A 92 -6.13 1.34 6.58
CA ALA A 92 -4.71 1.65 6.45
C ALA A 92 -4.43 3.04 5.86
N LEU A 93 -5.24 3.51 4.91
CA LEU A 93 -5.13 4.87 4.35
C LEU A 93 -5.52 5.96 5.36
N GLY A 94 -6.37 5.62 6.33
CA GLY A 94 -6.94 6.53 7.34
C GLY A 94 -7.72 7.70 6.75
N ASP A 95 -8.21 8.57 7.61
CA ASP A 95 -9.00 9.75 7.24
C ASP A 95 -8.16 11.02 7.27
N HIS A 96 -7.04 11.01 6.53
CA HIS A 96 -6.20 12.18 6.41
C HIS A 96 -7.00 13.36 5.82
N PRO A 97 -7.15 14.46 6.57
CA PRO A 97 -7.66 15.68 5.99
C PRO A 97 -6.69 16.12 4.88
N PRO A 98 -7.21 16.57 3.73
CA PRO A 98 -6.38 17.00 2.62
C PRO A 98 -5.46 18.14 3.07
N ALA A 99 -4.18 18.06 2.74
CA ALA A 99 -3.16 19.04 3.14
C ALA A 99 -3.44 20.47 2.62
N ALA A 100 -4.32 20.60 1.63
CA ALA A 100 -4.77 21.85 1.06
C ALA A 100 -6.29 21.79 0.78
N PRO A 101 -6.97 22.94 0.65
CA PRO A 101 -8.36 22.97 0.20
C PRO A 101 -8.52 22.18 -1.11
N LEU A 102 -9.41 21.20 -1.10
CA LEU A 102 -9.65 20.37 -2.27
C LEU A 102 -10.29 21.21 -3.38
N ALA A 103 -9.76 21.09 -4.58
CA ALA A 103 -10.37 21.67 -5.79
C ALA A 103 -11.59 20.85 -6.28
N GLY A 104 -11.93 19.75 -5.60
CA GLY A 104 -13.03 18.85 -5.91
C GLY A 104 -12.87 17.47 -5.25
N PRO A 105 -13.82 16.55 -5.45
CA PRO A 105 -13.74 15.19 -4.93
C PRO A 105 -12.47 14.49 -5.44
N GLN A 106 -11.73 13.83 -4.54
CA GLN A 106 -10.55 13.05 -4.91
C GLN A 106 -10.77 11.56 -4.73
N ILE A 107 -10.36 10.81 -5.74
CA ILE A 107 -10.35 9.35 -5.70
C ILE A 107 -9.11 8.92 -4.92
N ARG A 108 -9.31 8.30 -3.75
CA ARG A 108 -8.20 7.79 -2.92
C ARG A 108 -7.87 6.33 -3.19
N ALA A 109 -8.78 5.60 -3.81
CA ALA A 109 -8.61 4.20 -4.17
C ALA A 109 -9.58 3.79 -5.28
N TYR A 110 -9.28 2.69 -5.96
CA TYR A 110 -10.15 2.07 -6.95
C TYR A 110 -10.04 0.55 -6.92
N HIS A 111 -11.11 -0.15 -7.33
CA HIS A 111 -11.08 -1.60 -7.52
C HIS A 111 -10.67 -1.94 -8.95
N CYS A 112 -9.64 -2.77 -9.11
CA CYS A 112 -9.21 -3.27 -10.41
C CYS A 112 -9.84 -4.63 -10.69
N SER A 113 -10.62 -4.78 -11.77
CA SER A 113 -11.19 -6.08 -12.15
C SER A 113 -10.15 -7.09 -12.66
N GLY A 114 -9.00 -6.63 -13.16
CA GLY A 114 -7.96 -7.49 -13.71
C GLY A 114 -7.26 -8.31 -12.64
N CYS A 115 -6.95 -7.70 -11.49
CA CYS A 115 -6.33 -8.40 -10.35
C CYS A 115 -7.28 -8.63 -9.16
N GLY A 116 -8.47 -8.03 -9.16
CA GLY A 116 -9.44 -8.12 -8.07
C GLY A 116 -9.00 -7.40 -6.78
N LEU A 117 -8.06 -6.45 -6.88
CA LEU A 117 -7.52 -5.74 -5.73
C LEU A 117 -8.11 -4.34 -5.61
N TRP A 118 -8.21 -3.87 -4.37
CA TRP A 118 -8.40 -2.47 -4.05
C TRP A 118 -7.05 -1.78 -4.06
N VAL A 119 -6.86 -0.82 -4.95
CA VAL A 119 -5.57 -0.15 -5.20
C VAL A 119 -5.63 1.27 -4.67
N ALA A 120 -4.61 1.68 -3.92
CA ALA A 120 -4.47 3.04 -3.40
C ALA A 120 -4.05 4.02 -4.51
N GLY A 121 -4.59 5.23 -4.41
CA GLY A 121 -4.35 6.34 -5.30
C GLY A 121 -5.39 6.50 -6.41
N THR A 122 -5.20 7.52 -7.22
CA THR A 122 -6.01 7.77 -8.41
C THR A 122 -5.61 6.78 -9.51
N PRO A 123 -6.57 6.17 -10.24
CA PRO A 123 -6.24 5.39 -11.42
C PRO A 123 -5.45 6.27 -12.40
N SER A 124 -4.25 5.84 -12.81
CA SER A 124 -3.58 6.47 -13.95
C SER A 124 -4.42 6.19 -15.19
N ALA A 125 -4.47 7.13 -16.13
CA ALA A 125 -5.47 7.17 -17.20
C ALA A 125 -5.50 5.95 -18.14
N GLU A 126 -4.55 5.01 -18.02
CA GLU A 126 -4.41 3.90 -18.97
C GLU A 126 -4.37 2.51 -18.32
N ALA A 127 -3.79 2.30 -17.13
CA ALA A 127 -3.59 0.95 -16.59
C ALA A 127 -3.48 0.86 -15.06
N CYS A 128 -3.83 -0.31 -14.51
CA CYS A 128 -3.64 -0.61 -13.09
C CYS A 128 -2.16 -0.65 -12.73
N ARG A 129 -1.74 0.11 -11.70
CA ARG A 129 -0.34 0.16 -11.24
C ARG A 129 0.19 -1.17 -10.68
N VAL A 130 -0.70 -2.12 -10.37
CA VAL A 130 -0.31 -3.44 -9.82
C VAL A 130 -0.17 -4.49 -10.92
N CYS A 131 -1.19 -4.67 -11.76
CA CYS A 131 -1.20 -5.74 -12.76
C CYS A 131 -1.04 -5.26 -14.22
N GLY A 132 -1.00 -3.95 -14.46
CA GLY A 132 -0.90 -3.38 -15.80
C GLY A 132 -2.15 -3.53 -16.68
N THR A 133 -3.25 -4.07 -16.16
CA THR A 133 -4.50 -4.20 -16.93
C THR A 133 -5.06 -2.82 -17.26
N ALA A 134 -5.47 -2.61 -18.50
CA ALA A 134 -6.02 -1.34 -18.95
C ALA A 134 -7.30 -0.97 -18.17
N LEU A 135 -7.38 0.28 -17.72
CA LEU A 135 -8.54 0.77 -16.93
C LEU A 135 -9.64 1.40 -17.81
N ALA A 136 -9.44 1.45 -19.13
CA ALA A 136 -10.25 2.18 -20.10
C ALA A 136 -11.71 1.69 -20.24
N ASP A 137 -12.05 0.50 -19.74
CA ASP A 137 -13.39 -0.12 -19.91
C ASP A 137 -14.06 -0.50 -18.58
N LEU A 138 -13.54 -0.04 -17.43
CA LEU A 138 -14.13 -0.41 -16.16
C LEU A 138 -15.25 0.54 -15.74
N PRO A 139 -16.40 0.02 -15.27
CA PRO A 139 -17.24 0.78 -14.36
C PRO A 139 -16.39 0.98 -13.11
N LEU A 140 -15.62 2.06 -13.08
CA LEU A 140 -14.91 2.47 -11.89
C LEU A 140 -15.99 2.62 -10.82
N ALA A 141 -16.04 1.68 -9.87
CA ALA A 141 -16.66 1.93 -8.59
C ALA A 141 -15.78 2.99 -7.90
N VAL A 142 -15.90 4.23 -8.36
CA VAL A 142 -15.29 5.38 -7.74
C VAL A 142 -16.13 5.63 -6.51
N MET A 143 -15.62 5.26 -5.34
CA MET A 143 -16.17 5.83 -4.12
C MET A 143 -15.74 7.29 -4.07
N GLN A 144 -16.64 8.18 -4.50
CA GLN A 144 -16.56 9.60 -4.21
C GLN A 144 -16.81 9.78 -2.71
N LEU A 145 -15.90 10.47 -2.03
CA LEU A 145 -16.20 11.04 -0.72
C LEU A 145 -17.09 12.27 -0.95
N ASP A 146 -18.38 12.13 -0.64
CA ASP A 146 -19.29 13.26 -0.53
C ASP A 146 -18.89 14.11 0.68
N VAL A 147 -18.63 15.39 0.43
CA VAL A 147 -18.33 16.38 1.46
C VAL A 147 -19.67 16.93 1.96
N GLY A 148 -20.06 16.56 3.18
CA GLY A 148 -21.15 17.18 3.95
C GLY A 148 -20.61 18.13 4.99
#